data_AF-A0A329IG12-F1
#
_entry.id   AF-A0A329IG12-F1
#
_cell.length_a   1.000
_cell.length_b   1.000
_cell.length_c   1.000
_cell.angle_alpha   90.00
_cell.angle_beta   90.00
_cell.angle_gamma   90.00
#
_symmetry.space_group_name_H-M   'P 1'
#
loop_
_entity.id
_entity.type
_entity.pdbx_description
1 polymer ?
#
loop_
_entity_poly.entity_id
_entity_poly.type
_entity_poly.pdbx_seq_one_letter_code
_entity_poly.pdbx_strand_id
1 'polypeptide(L)'
;MEQAPCISQIAALLADPKRSAMMWAMMDGASRAADELGLLVGLSTSSAGAHLGRLAAGGLLRQEARGKKRFFRIAAPEVGMAVQALASASMVSAELVSRSVAQPLPPLPLLRASICSDHLGGELGTALYQRMLGAGWIEQSDQRLEVTSVGISRFAERGIFVPALAHRQRETVCVCTECKGAAPHLGGALGAGLLQLFMQLGWLRTTEEASTLQVSSNGQREINKIAAAA
;
A
#
# COMPACT_ATOMS: atom_id res chain seq x y z
N MET A 1 31.57 -16.75 5.35
CA MET A 1 31.10 -17.59 4.22
C MET A 1 29.94 -16.85 3.60
N GLU A 2 30.21 -16.04 2.57
CA GLU A 2 29.18 -15.25 1.89
C GLU A 2 28.25 -16.19 1.14
N GLN A 3 27.08 -16.45 1.72
CA GLN A 3 26.04 -17.24 1.07
C GLN A 3 25.34 -16.32 0.06
N ALA A 4 25.54 -16.59 -1.23
CA ALA A 4 24.81 -15.89 -2.28
C ALA A 4 23.29 -16.11 -2.08
N PRO A 5 22.46 -15.06 -2.15
CA PRO A 5 21.02 -15.19 -1.98
C PRO A 5 20.44 -16.10 -3.07
N CYS A 6 19.80 -17.21 -2.65
CA CYS A 6 19.22 -18.19 -3.55
C CYS A 6 17.81 -17.75 -4.01
N ILE A 7 17.77 -16.86 -5.01
CA ILE A 7 16.53 -16.28 -5.55
C ILE A 7 15.59 -17.38 -6.08
N SER A 8 16.12 -18.47 -6.64
CA SER A 8 15.33 -19.57 -7.21
C SER A 8 14.41 -20.24 -6.19
N GLN A 9 14.83 -20.32 -4.92
CA GLN A 9 14.02 -20.91 -3.85
C GLN A 9 12.77 -20.07 -3.56
N ILE A 10 12.94 -18.74 -3.45
CA ILE A 10 11.83 -17.80 -3.24
C ILE A 10 10.92 -17.79 -4.47
N ALA A 11 11.51 -17.74 -5.67
CA ALA A 11 10.76 -17.77 -6.92
C ALA A 11 9.90 -19.03 -7.05
N ALA A 12 10.42 -20.22 -6.70
CA ALA A 12 9.65 -21.46 -6.72
C ALA A 12 8.45 -21.46 -5.75
N LEU A 13 8.59 -20.79 -4.59
CA LEU A 13 7.49 -20.61 -3.67
C LEU A 13 6.42 -19.65 -4.21
N LEU A 14 6.83 -18.60 -4.95
CA LEU A 14 5.91 -17.63 -5.54
C LEU A 14 5.33 -18.06 -6.91
N ALA A 15 5.92 -19.04 -7.59
CA ALA A 15 5.48 -19.53 -8.90
C ALA A 15 4.13 -20.28 -8.89
N ASP A 16 3.35 -20.19 -7.81
CA ASP A 16 2.02 -20.79 -7.66
C ASP A 16 0.97 -19.68 -7.50
N PRO A 17 -0.05 -19.63 -8.37
CA PRO A 17 -1.05 -18.56 -8.35
C PRO A 17 -1.79 -18.43 -7.01
N LYS A 18 -2.06 -19.54 -6.32
CA LYS A 18 -2.78 -19.53 -5.04
C LYS A 18 -1.88 -19.01 -3.92
N ARG A 19 -0.61 -19.42 -3.88
CA ARG A 19 0.37 -18.89 -2.91
C ARG A 19 0.62 -17.40 -3.11
N SER A 20 0.78 -16.97 -4.36
CA SER A 20 0.97 -15.56 -4.68
C SER A 20 -0.27 -14.72 -4.35
N ALA A 21 -1.48 -15.21 -4.61
CA ALA A 21 -2.71 -14.56 -4.19
C ALA A 21 -2.85 -14.44 -2.65
N MET A 22 -2.48 -15.49 -1.90
CA MET A 22 -2.47 -15.43 -0.43
C MET A 22 -1.45 -14.43 0.10
N MET A 23 -0.21 -14.43 -0.44
CA MET A 23 0.83 -13.45 -0.10
C MET A 23 0.33 -12.03 -0.36
N TRP A 24 -0.27 -11.83 -1.54
CA TRP A 24 -0.82 -10.56 -1.96
C TRP A 24 -1.88 -10.05 -0.99
N ALA A 25 -2.79 -10.90 -0.54
CA ALA A 25 -3.84 -10.55 0.42
C ALA A 25 -3.31 -10.05 1.79
N MET A 26 -2.06 -10.33 2.13
CA MET A 26 -1.42 -9.89 3.39
C MET A 26 -0.48 -8.69 3.20
N MET A 27 -0.47 -8.06 2.01
CA MET A 27 0.37 -6.89 1.71
C MET A 27 -0.02 -5.63 2.49
N ASP A 28 -1.22 -5.59 3.08
CA ASP A 28 -1.66 -4.59 4.06
C ASP A 28 -0.99 -4.78 5.44
N GLY A 29 -0.13 -5.80 5.59
CA GLY A 29 0.55 -6.12 6.83
C GLY A 29 -0.35 -6.82 7.87
N ALA A 30 -1.61 -7.11 7.52
CA ALA A 30 -2.54 -7.79 8.39
C ALA A 30 -2.16 -9.26 8.61
N SER A 31 -2.43 -9.75 9.83
CA SER A 31 -2.31 -11.17 10.17
C SER A 31 -3.65 -11.85 9.89
N ARG A 32 -3.69 -12.81 8.96
CA ARG A 32 -4.93 -13.45 8.48
C ARG A 32 -4.97 -14.93 8.78
N ALA A 33 -6.17 -15.48 8.98
CA ALA A 33 -6.34 -16.89 9.28
C ALA A 33 -6.37 -17.76 8.00
N ALA A 34 -6.02 -19.04 8.14
CA ALA A 34 -5.96 -19.96 6.99
C ALA A 34 -7.31 -20.20 6.31
N ASP A 35 -8.42 -20.15 7.06
CA ASP A 35 -9.78 -20.27 6.55
C ASP A 35 -10.18 -19.03 5.71
N GLU A 36 -9.84 -17.83 6.20
CA GLU A 36 -10.04 -16.58 5.48
C GLU A 36 -9.26 -16.55 4.14
N LEU A 37 -7.97 -16.91 4.18
CA LEU A 37 -7.12 -16.96 2.99
C LEU A 37 -7.53 -18.08 2.03
N GLY A 38 -8.01 -19.20 2.55
CA GLY A 38 -8.55 -20.30 1.76
C GLY A 38 -9.79 -19.87 0.98
N LEU A 39 -10.73 -19.18 1.64
CA LEU A 39 -11.93 -18.65 1.01
C LEU A 39 -11.58 -17.70 -0.15
N LEU A 40 -10.62 -16.80 0.06
CA LEU A 40 -10.18 -15.81 -0.94
C LEU A 40 -9.70 -16.46 -2.24
N VAL A 41 -9.04 -17.62 -2.15
CA VAL A 41 -8.49 -18.32 -3.32
C VAL A 41 -9.29 -19.56 -3.73
N GLY A 42 -10.46 -19.81 -3.12
CA GLY A 42 -11.28 -20.99 -3.42
C GLY A 42 -10.63 -22.32 -3.04
N LEU A 43 -9.92 -22.36 -1.91
CA LEU A 43 -9.33 -23.57 -1.33
C LEU A 43 -9.99 -23.93 0.00
N SER A 44 -10.00 -25.23 0.33
CA SER A 44 -10.35 -25.68 1.68
C SER A 44 -9.33 -25.17 2.70
N THR A 45 -9.73 -25.08 3.98
CA THR A 45 -8.83 -24.67 5.08
C THR A 45 -7.60 -25.58 5.19
N SER A 46 -7.73 -26.88 4.93
CA SER A 46 -6.62 -27.83 4.96
C SER A 46 -5.62 -27.57 3.81
N SER A 47 -6.13 -27.39 2.59
CA SER A 47 -5.29 -27.06 1.42
C SER A 47 -4.62 -25.70 1.60
N ALA A 48 -5.35 -24.69 2.06
CA ALA A 48 -4.79 -23.38 2.35
C ALA A 48 -3.69 -23.45 3.42
N GLY A 49 -3.92 -24.21 4.50
CA GLY A 49 -2.91 -24.47 5.52
C GLY A 49 -1.64 -25.11 4.97
N ALA A 50 -1.73 -26.02 3.99
CA ALA A 50 -0.55 -26.61 3.35
C ALA A 50 0.24 -25.57 2.52
N HIS A 51 -0.44 -24.72 1.75
CA HIS A 51 0.19 -23.63 1.01
C HIS A 51 0.88 -22.63 1.95
N LEU A 52 0.21 -22.22 3.02
CA LEU A 52 0.73 -21.29 4.03
C LEU A 52 1.90 -21.89 4.82
N GLY A 53 1.83 -23.18 5.13
CA GLY A 53 2.93 -23.91 5.77
C GLY A 53 4.19 -23.95 4.91
N ARG A 54 4.05 -24.14 3.58
CA ARG A 54 5.20 -24.08 2.64
C ARG A 54 5.81 -22.68 2.58
N LEU A 55 4.99 -21.64 2.56
CA LEU A 55 5.45 -20.25 2.58
C LEU A 55 6.16 -19.89 3.89
N ALA A 56 5.63 -20.37 5.03
CA ALA A 56 6.25 -20.18 6.33
C ALA A 56 7.58 -20.94 6.47
N ALA A 57 7.65 -22.19 6.01
CA ALA A 57 8.87 -22.98 6.00
C ALA A 57 9.96 -22.38 5.11
N GLY A 58 9.57 -21.66 4.05
CA GLY A 58 10.46 -20.90 3.18
C GLY A 58 10.87 -19.52 3.72
N GLY A 59 10.37 -19.11 4.89
CA GLY A 59 10.69 -17.82 5.50
C GLY A 59 9.93 -16.62 4.91
N LEU A 60 8.93 -16.84 4.04
CA LEU A 60 8.14 -15.74 3.45
C LEU A 60 7.02 -15.27 4.39
N LEU A 61 6.53 -16.16 5.26
CA LEU A 61 5.49 -15.87 6.25
C LEU A 61 5.96 -16.19 7.67
N ARG A 62 5.45 -15.42 8.63
CA ARG A 62 5.46 -15.77 10.05
C ARG A 62 4.09 -16.34 10.44
N GLN A 63 4.12 -17.37 11.26
CA GLN A 63 2.93 -17.95 11.85
C GLN A 63 2.75 -17.42 13.28
N GLU A 64 1.57 -16.90 13.58
CA GLU A 64 1.17 -16.41 14.89
C GLU A 64 0.08 -17.34 15.46
N ALA A 65 0.30 -17.87 16.66
CA ALA A 65 -0.70 -18.68 17.35
C ALA A 65 -1.62 -17.74 18.16
N ARG A 66 -2.91 -17.69 17.80
CA ARG A 66 -3.92 -16.92 18.54
C ARG A 66 -5.08 -17.83 18.91
N GLY A 67 -5.01 -18.37 20.13
CA GLY A 67 -5.95 -19.38 20.61
C GLY A 67 -5.87 -20.67 19.78
N LYS A 68 -7.02 -21.19 19.34
CA LYS A 68 -7.10 -22.43 18.55
C LYS A 68 -6.80 -22.22 17.06
N LYS A 69 -6.75 -20.97 16.58
CA LYS A 69 -6.52 -20.66 15.16
C LYS A 69 -5.07 -20.21 14.93
N ARG A 70 -4.56 -20.56 13.75
CA ARG A 70 -3.25 -20.11 13.25
C ARG A 70 -3.47 -18.93 12.32
N PHE A 71 -2.73 -17.87 12.57
CA PHE A 71 -2.69 -16.67 11.73
C PHE A 71 -1.34 -16.57 11.04
N PHE A 72 -1.33 -15.92 9.90
CA PHE A 72 -0.17 -15.78 9.04
C PHE A 72 -0.01 -14.32 8.64
N ARG A 73 1.23 -13.85 8.58
CA ARG A 73 1.59 -12.52 8.09
C ARG A 73 2.91 -12.57 7.33
N ILE A 74 3.17 -11.60 6.47
CA ILE A 74 4.46 -11.44 5.78
C ILE A 74 5.60 -11.39 6.81
N ALA A 75 6.65 -12.18 6.58
CA ALA A 75 7.70 -12.39 7.58
C ALA A 75 8.56 -11.15 7.85
N ALA A 76 8.81 -10.33 6.83
CA ALA A 76 9.63 -9.13 6.92
C ALA A 76 9.27 -8.13 5.80
N PRO A 77 9.53 -6.82 5.99
CA PRO A 77 9.28 -5.78 4.99
C PRO A 77 9.92 -6.09 3.62
N GLU A 78 11.11 -6.68 3.61
CA GLU A 78 11.87 -7.04 2.41
C GLU A 78 11.13 -8.08 1.55
N VAL A 79 10.42 -9.01 2.18
CA VAL A 79 9.57 -9.99 1.48
C VAL A 79 8.40 -9.29 0.81
N GLY A 80 7.77 -8.33 1.50
CA GLY A 80 6.72 -7.49 0.93
C GLY A 80 7.22 -6.67 -0.27
N MET A 81 8.39 -6.03 -0.13
CA MET A 81 9.02 -5.29 -1.23
C MET A 81 9.31 -6.19 -2.44
N ALA A 82 9.81 -7.41 -2.23
CA ALA A 82 10.07 -8.36 -3.31
C ALA A 82 8.78 -8.79 -4.04
N VAL A 83 7.72 -9.12 -3.29
CA VAL A 83 6.41 -9.47 -3.87
C VAL A 83 5.83 -8.30 -4.65
N GLN A 84 5.93 -7.07 -4.12
CA GLN A 84 5.50 -5.86 -4.80
C GLN A 84 6.29 -5.63 -6.10
N ALA A 85 7.62 -5.78 -6.07
CA ALA A 85 8.48 -5.62 -7.23
C ALA A 85 8.15 -6.63 -8.33
N LEU A 86 7.90 -7.90 -7.98
CA LEU A 86 7.50 -8.94 -8.93
C LEU A 86 6.13 -8.66 -9.54
N ALA A 87 5.16 -8.20 -8.75
CA ALA A 87 3.85 -7.82 -9.27
C ALA A 87 3.97 -6.63 -10.24
N SER A 88 4.71 -5.58 -9.87
CA SER A 88 5.00 -4.45 -10.75
C SER A 88 5.70 -4.88 -12.05
N ALA A 89 6.70 -5.75 -11.96
CA ALA A 89 7.41 -6.29 -13.12
C ALA A 89 6.48 -7.13 -14.02
N SER A 90 5.54 -7.90 -13.45
CA SER A 90 4.58 -8.67 -14.23
C SER A 90 3.63 -7.79 -15.04
N MET A 91 3.28 -6.59 -14.53
CA MET A 91 2.42 -5.66 -15.25
C MET A 91 3.12 -5.09 -16.48
N VAL A 92 4.38 -4.66 -16.32
CA VAL A 92 5.22 -4.18 -17.43
C VAL A 92 5.52 -5.32 -18.41
N SER A 93 5.81 -6.51 -17.91
CA SER A 93 6.09 -7.68 -18.76
C SER A 93 4.86 -8.14 -19.54
N ALA A 94 3.65 -8.02 -18.98
CA ALA A 94 2.40 -8.33 -19.67
C ALA A 94 2.08 -7.36 -20.83
N GLU A 95 2.60 -6.13 -20.78
CA GLU A 95 2.53 -5.17 -21.89
C GLU A 95 3.48 -5.57 -23.04
N LEU A 96 4.61 -6.20 -22.71
CA LEU A 96 5.62 -6.65 -23.67
C LEU A 96 5.34 -8.05 -24.25
N VAL A 97 4.70 -8.93 -23.46
CA VAL A 97 4.41 -10.32 -23.82
C VAL A 97 2.90 -10.45 -24.00
N SER A 98 2.43 -10.19 -25.24
CA SER A 98 1.05 -10.30 -25.72
C SER A 98 0.13 -11.17 -24.83
N ARG A 99 -0.74 -10.51 -24.05
CA ARG A 99 -1.97 -10.88 -23.28
C ARG A 99 -2.34 -12.33 -22.89
N SER A 100 -1.60 -13.37 -23.26
CA SER A 100 -1.96 -14.79 -23.11
C SER A 100 -1.48 -15.43 -21.81
N VAL A 101 -0.64 -14.76 -21.02
CA VAL A 101 -0.09 -15.31 -19.75
C VAL A 101 -0.58 -14.54 -18.51
N ALA A 102 -1.32 -13.44 -18.72
CA ALA A 102 -1.89 -12.66 -17.62
C ALA A 102 -3.10 -13.40 -17.03
N GLN A 103 -2.86 -14.30 -16.07
CA GLN A 103 -3.93 -14.60 -15.12
C GLN A 103 -4.23 -13.33 -14.33
N PRO A 104 -5.50 -12.96 -14.12
CA PRO A 104 -5.83 -11.83 -13.27
C PRO A 104 -5.28 -12.14 -11.86
N LEU A 105 -4.26 -11.40 -11.42
CA LEU A 105 -3.99 -11.34 -9.99
C LEU A 105 -5.28 -10.85 -9.33
N PRO A 106 -5.70 -11.42 -8.19
CA PRO A 106 -6.72 -10.77 -7.39
C PRO A 106 -6.25 -9.33 -7.12
N PRO A 107 -7.15 -8.34 -7.19
CA PRO A 107 -6.78 -6.96 -6.90
C PRO A 107 -6.06 -6.91 -5.54
N LEU A 108 -5.07 -6.01 -5.43
CA LEU A 108 -4.38 -5.69 -4.15
C LEU A 108 -5.37 -5.73 -3.00
N PRO A 109 -5.01 -6.22 -1.79
CA PRO A 109 -5.71 -5.73 -0.62
C PRO A 109 -5.57 -4.22 -0.72
N LEU A 110 -6.71 -3.59 -0.98
CA LEU A 110 -6.83 -2.15 -1.10
C LEU A 110 -6.13 -1.62 0.16
N LEU A 111 -5.00 -0.92 0.02
CA LEU A 111 -4.43 -0.18 1.15
C LEU A 111 -5.61 0.53 1.77
N ARG A 112 -5.89 0.28 3.05
CA ARG A 112 -7.09 0.81 3.67
C ARG A 112 -7.00 2.32 3.61
N ALA A 113 -7.65 2.89 2.61
CA ALA A 113 -7.80 4.31 2.44
C ALA A 113 -9.02 4.68 3.28
N SER A 114 -8.84 5.67 4.15
CA SER A 114 -9.93 6.18 4.95
C SER A 114 -9.96 7.69 4.86
N ILE A 115 -11.10 8.29 5.17
CA ILE A 115 -11.18 9.73 5.39
C ILE A 115 -10.92 9.98 6.89
N CYS A 116 -9.89 10.76 7.20
CA CYS A 116 -9.69 11.32 8.53
C CYS A 116 -10.18 12.76 8.51
N SER A 117 -11.36 13.02 9.08
CA SER A 117 -12.07 14.30 9.03
C SER A 117 -12.32 14.80 7.58
N ASP A 118 -11.35 15.44 6.95
CA ASP A 118 -11.41 15.99 5.59
C ASP A 118 -10.21 15.64 4.68
N HIS A 119 -9.32 14.75 5.12
CA HIS A 119 -8.10 14.40 4.40
C HIS A 119 -7.88 12.88 4.36
N LEU A 120 -6.93 12.47 3.50
CA LEU A 120 -6.64 11.06 3.28
C LEU A 120 -5.89 10.46 4.47
N GLY A 121 -6.55 9.54 5.15
CA GLY A 121 -6.00 8.75 6.25
C GLY A 121 -5.84 7.27 5.88
N GLY A 122 -5.65 6.47 6.92
CA GLY A 122 -5.41 5.04 6.80
C GLY A 122 -4.00 4.72 6.30
N GLU A 123 -3.79 3.48 5.87
CA GLU A 123 -2.49 2.99 5.41
C GLU A 123 -2.03 3.74 4.16
N LEU A 124 -2.97 4.09 3.27
CA LEU A 124 -2.66 4.83 2.05
C LEU A 124 -2.14 6.25 2.37
N GLY A 125 -2.82 6.95 3.29
CA GLY A 125 -2.41 8.29 3.72
C GLY A 125 -1.04 8.27 4.42
N THR A 126 -0.81 7.28 5.27
CA THR A 126 0.46 7.10 5.99
C THR A 126 1.61 6.79 5.03
N ALA A 127 1.42 5.85 4.10
CA ALA A 127 2.43 5.47 3.13
C ALA A 127 2.80 6.65 2.20
N LEU A 128 1.81 7.43 1.78
CA LEU A 128 2.05 8.62 0.96
C LEU A 128 2.85 9.68 1.72
N TYR A 129 2.50 9.93 3.00
CA TYR A 129 3.22 10.84 3.87
C TYR A 129 4.71 10.47 4.01
N GLN A 130 5.00 9.20 4.31
CA GLN A 130 6.38 8.71 4.45
C GLN A 130 7.18 8.84 3.14
N ARG A 131 6.56 8.58 1.99
CA ARG A 131 7.20 8.79 0.68
C ARG A 131 7.52 10.25 0.42
N MET A 132 6.59 11.16 0.72
CA MET A 132 6.82 12.60 0.53
C MET A 132 7.95 13.14 1.41
N LEU A 133 8.06 12.66 2.66
CA LEU A 133 9.21 12.95 3.52
C LEU A 133 10.51 12.40 2.92
N GLY A 134 10.53 11.12 2.54
CA GLY A 134 11.73 10.48 1.99
C GLY A 134 12.20 11.08 0.66
N ALA A 135 11.28 11.57 -0.17
CA ALA A 135 11.58 12.26 -1.42
C ALA A 135 11.88 13.76 -1.24
N GLY A 136 11.83 14.28 -0.01
CA GLY A 136 12.08 15.69 0.30
C GLY A 136 11.05 16.65 -0.26
N TRP A 137 9.79 16.22 -0.47
CA TRP A 137 8.69 17.11 -0.88
C TRP A 137 8.13 17.89 0.30
N ILE A 138 8.16 17.27 1.46
CA ILE A 138 7.82 17.87 2.74
C ILE A 138 8.98 17.61 3.69
N GLU A 139 9.19 18.53 4.62
CA GLU A 139 10.19 18.39 5.66
C GLU A 139 9.59 18.72 7.02
N GLN A 140 10.12 18.08 8.06
CA GLN A 140 9.68 18.29 9.43
C GLN A 140 10.76 19.08 10.16
N SER A 141 10.44 20.31 10.57
CA SER A 141 11.34 21.22 11.29
C SER A 141 10.66 21.70 12.57
N ASP A 142 11.32 21.54 13.72
CA ASP A 142 10.88 22.04 15.04
C ASP A 142 9.37 21.84 15.33
N GLN A 143 8.87 20.61 15.10
CA GLN A 143 7.48 20.19 15.28
C GLN A 143 6.47 20.72 14.25
N ARG A 144 6.91 21.49 13.26
CA ARG A 144 6.10 21.92 12.13
C ARG A 144 6.45 21.13 10.89
N LEU A 145 5.43 20.93 10.06
CA LEU A 145 5.60 20.32 8.75
C LEU A 145 5.57 21.44 7.72
N GLU A 146 6.54 21.46 6.82
CA GLU A 146 6.64 22.46 5.77
C GLU A 146 6.76 21.78 4.40
N VAL A 147 6.29 22.46 3.36
CA VAL A 147 6.43 22.01 1.98
C VAL A 147 7.70 22.62 1.40
N THR A 148 8.64 21.78 0.96
CA THR A 148 9.90 22.24 0.39
C THR A 148 9.68 22.90 -0.98
N SER A 149 10.68 23.62 -1.48
CA SER A 149 10.65 24.15 -2.85
C SER A 149 10.45 23.05 -3.90
N VAL A 150 11.07 21.89 -3.70
CA VAL A 150 10.88 20.69 -4.54
C VAL A 150 9.43 20.22 -4.48
N GLY A 151 8.86 20.13 -3.28
CA GLY A 151 7.47 19.76 -3.08
C GLY A 151 6.52 20.69 -3.81
N ILE A 152 6.71 22.00 -3.70
CA ILE A 152 5.87 23.01 -4.36
C ILE A 152 5.82 22.77 -5.88
N SER A 153 6.97 22.58 -6.53
CA SER A 153 7.01 22.30 -7.97
C SER A 153 6.31 20.99 -8.32
N ARG A 154 6.54 19.92 -7.55
CA ARG A 154 5.95 18.60 -7.80
C ARG A 154 4.45 18.53 -7.55
N PHE A 155 3.94 19.32 -6.61
CA PHE A 155 2.50 19.48 -6.38
C PHE A 155 1.86 20.30 -7.51
N ALA A 156 2.52 21.36 -7.99
CA ALA A 156 2.03 22.17 -9.10
C ALA A 156 1.90 21.35 -10.41
N GLU A 157 2.87 20.47 -10.70
CA GLU A 157 2.79 19.50 -11.82
C GLU A 157 1.53 18.62 -11.76
N ARG A 158 0.98 18.41 -10.56
CA ARG A 158 -0.20 17.58 -10.29
C ARG A 158 -1.48 18.40 -10.11
N GLY A 159 -1.42 19.71 -10.37
CA GLY A 159 -2.56 20.61 -10.26
C GLY A 159 -2.83 21.15 -8.85
N ILE A 160 -1.90 20.97 -7.89
CA ILE A 160 -2.01 21.51 -6.54
C ILE A 160 -1.07 22.70 -6.38
N PHE A 161 -1.63 23.91 -6.36
CA PHE A 161 -0.88 25.14 -6.14
C PHE A 161 -0.77 25.48 -4.66
N VAL A 162 0.31 25.02 -4.02
CA VAL A 162 0.59 25.21 -2.58
C VAL A 162 0.54 26.69 -2.14
N PRO A 163 1.10 27.68 -2.88
CA PRO A 163 1.03 29.08 -2.46
C PRO A 163 -0.41 29.62 -2.37
N ALA A 164 -1.34 29.10 -3.19
CA ALA A 164 -2.74 29.49 -3.14
C ALA A 164 -3.48 28.88 -1.93
N LEU A 165 -2.96 27.76 -1.37
CA LEU A 165 -3.52 27.13 -0.17
C LEU A 165 -3.15 27.89 1.10
N ALA A 166 -2.01 28.60 1.12
CA ALA A 166 -1.56 29.41 2.25
C ALA A 166 -2.46 30.64 2.53
N HIS A 167 -3.30 31.04 1.57
CA HIS A 167 -4.26 32.13 1.73
C HIS A 167 -5.59 31.71 2.38
N ARG A 168 -5.80 30.42 2.65
CA ARG A 168 -6.96 29.95 3.43
C ARG A 168 -6.65 30.06 4.92
N GLN A 169 -7.64 30.36 5.76
CA GLN A 169 -7.51 30.50 7.23
C GLN A 169 -7.13 29.20 7.98
N ARG A 170 -6.53 28.23 7.29
CA ARG A 170 -6.12 26.92 7.82
C ARG A 170 -4.63 26.72 7.57
N GLU A 171 -4.01 25.90 8.41
CA GLU A 171 -2.61 25.51 8.24
C GLU A 171 -2.40 24.83 6.88
N THR A 172 -1.35 25.26 6.14
CA THR A 172 -1.13 24.82 4.76
C THR A 172 -0.85 23.32 4.70
N VAL A 173 -0.04 22.84 5.62
CA VAL A 173 0.29 21.43 5.78
C VAL A 173 0.54 21.17 7.27
N CYS A 174 0.07 20.04 7.77
CA CYS A 174 0.34 19.61 9.14
C CYS A 174 0.37 18.09 9.24
N VAL A 175 0.94 17.56 10.32
CA VAL A 175 0.70 16.17 10.70
C VAL A 175 -0.66 16.11 11.36
N CYS A 176 -1.56 15.25 10.87
CA CYS A 176 -2.90 15.15 11.42
C CYS A 176 -2.86 14.82 12.92
N THR A 177 -3.49 15.65 13.75
CA THR A 177 -3.55 15.49 15.20
C THR A 177 -4.70 14.58 15.66
N GLU A 178 -5.74 14.41 14.83
CA GLU A 178 -6.92 13.58 15.09
C GLU A 178 -6.79 12.14 14.56
N CYS A 179 -5.55 11.67 14.36
CA CYS A 179 -5.25 10.38 13.74
C CYS A 179 -6.08 9.23 14.38
N LYS A 180 -7.09 8.74 13.66
CA LYS A 180 -7.84 7.51 14.04
C LYS A 180 -7.02 6.22 13.90
N GLY A 181 -5.81 6.31 13.34
CA GLY A 181 -4.84 5.22 13.23
C GLY A 181 -3.52 5.57 13.93
N ALA A 182 -2.71 4.56 14.28
CA ALA A 182 -1.48 4.75 15.06
C ALA A 182 -0.30 5.41 14.30
N ALA A 183 -0.50 5.88 13.06
CA ALA A 183 0.58 6.34 12.19
C ALA A 183 0.31 7.73 11.58
N PRO A 184 1.35 8.58 11.43
CA PRO A 184 1.21 9.95 10.97
C PRO A 184 0.85 10.01 9.48
N HIS A 185 -0.05 10.93 9.14
CA HIS A 185 -0.44 11.22 7.76
C HIS A 185 -0.68 12.72 7.56
N LEU A 186 -0.81 13.12 6.30
CA LEU A 186 -0.84 14.52 5.88
C LEU A 186 -2.23 15.15 6.12
N GLY A 187 -2.27 16.19 6.95
CA GLY A 187 -3.43 17.03 7.20
C GLY A 187 -3.28 18.43 6.60
N GLY A 188 -4.19 19.34 6.99
CA GLY A 188 -4.20 20.73 6.55
C GLY A 188 -4.80 20.92 5.15
N ALA A 189 -4.65 22.12 4.59
CA ALA A 189 -5.21 22.48 3.28
C ALA A 189 -4.65 21.57 2.16
N LEU A 190 -3.38 21.17 2.26
CA LEU A 190 -2.75 20.25 1.32
C LEU A 190 -3.33 18.84 1.40
N GLY A 191 -3.53 18.30 2.61
CA GLY A 191 -4.13 16.97 2.81
C GLY A 191 -5.56 16.89 2.24
N ALA A 192 -6.37 17.93 2.49
CA ALA A 192 -7.72 18.03 1.94
C ALA A 192 -7.71 18.18 0.40
N GLY A 193 -6.79 18.99 -0.14
CA GLY A 193 -6.61 19.18 -1.57
C GLY A 193 -6.23 17.88 -2.30
N LEU A 194 -5.35 17.06 -1.72
CA LEU A 194 -4.97 15.76 -2.28
C LEU A 194 -6.15 14.78 -2.29
N LEU A 195 -6.91 14.69 -1.20
CA LEU A 195 -8.11 13.86 -1.16
C LEU A 195 -9.10 14.27 -2.26
N GLN A 196 -9.38 15.57 -2.37
CA GLN A 196 -10.28 16.09 -3.39
C GLN A 196 -9.79 15.79 -4.80
N LEU A 197 -8.50 16.00 -5.09
CA LEU A 197 -7.89 15.69 -6.38
C LEU A 197 -8.06 14.20 -6.72
N PHE A 198 -7.75 13.30 -5.78
CA PHE A 198 -7.85 11.87 -6.00
C PHE A 198 -9.30 11.41 -6.23
N MET A 199 -10.27 12.04 -5.57
CA MET A 199 -11.70 11.79 -5.84
C MET A 199 -12.10 12.30 -7.23
N GLN A 200 -11.67 13.51 -7.62
CA GLN A 200 -11.96 14.09 -8.94
C GLN A 200 -11.37 13.26 -10.09
N LEU A 201 -10.16 12.70 -9.91
CA LEU A 201 -9.52 11.80 -10.86
C LEU A 201 -10.13 10.38 -10.87
N GLY A 202 -11.11 10.10 -10.01
CA GLY A 202 -11.73 8.78 -9.89
C GLY A 202 -10.81 7.72 -9.31
N TRP A 203 -9.74 8.13 -8.62
CA TRP A 203 -8.79 7.24 -7.95
C TRP A 203 -9.33 6.71 -6.63
N LEU A 204 -10.13 7.53 -5.95
CA LEU A 204 -10.79 7.20 -4.69
C LEU A 204 -12.30 7.38 -4.84
N ARG A 205 -13.08 6.49 -4.22
CA ARG A 205 -14.54 6.56 -4.13
C ARG A 205 -14.98 6.27 -2.70
N THR A 206 -16.02 6.95 -2.24
CA THR A 206 -16.64 6.68 -0.94
C THR A 206 -17.42 5.38 -0.98
N THR A 207 -17.31 4.57 0.07
CA THR A 207 -18.16 3.39 0.28
C THR A 207 -19.38 3.73 1.14
N GLU A 208 -20.35 2.82 1.25
CA GLU A 208 -21.49 2.96 2.16
C GLU A 208 -21.06 2.97 3.65
N GLU A 209 -19.90 2.37 3.96
CA GLU A 209 -19.27 2.48 5.27
C GLU A 209 -18.69 3.89 5.48
N ALA A 210 -19.21 4.59 6.50
CA ALA A 210 -18.75 5.91 6.87
C ALA A 210 -17.25 5.86 7.23
N SER A 211 -16.42 6.55 6.42
CA SER A 211 -14.96 6.72 6.51
C SER A 211 -14.07 5.73 5.75
N THR A 212 -14.58 4.68 5.11
CA THR A 212 -13.77 3.81 4.23
C THR A 212 -13.79 4.34 2.78
N LEU A 213 -12.65 4.29 2.09
CA LEU A 213 -12.51 4.66 0.69
C LEU A 213 -12.12 3.44 -0.14
N GLN A 214 -12.81 3.26 -1.26
CA GLN A 214 -12.43 2.31 -2.29
C GLN A 214 -11.41 2.97 -3.22
N VAL A 215 -10.25 2.34 -3.38
CA VAL A 215 -9.19 2.77 -4.31
C VAL A 215 -9.38 2.04 -5.64
N SER A 216 -9.40 2.75 -6.75
CA SER A 216 -9.42 2.12 -8.07
C SER A 216 -8.04 1.54 -8.41
N SER A 217 -7.99 0.50 -9.24
CA SER A 217 -6.71 -0.11 -9.68
C SER A 217 -5.80 0.92 -10.37
N ASN A 218 -6.39 1.85 -11.13
CA ASN A 218 -5.66 2.96 -11.72
C ASN A 218 -5.15 3.94 -10.66
N GLY A 219 -6.00 4.33 -9.71
CA GLY A 219 -5.63 5.21 -8.60
C GLY A 219 -4.50 4.65 -7.77
N GLN A 220 -4.53 3.35 -7.46
CA GLN A 220 -3.47 2.70 -6.71
C GLN A 220 -2.10 2.78 -7.41
N ARG A 221 -2.06 2.62 -8.73
CA ARG A 221 -0.82 2.77 -9.52
C ARG A 221 -0.30 4.20 -9.51
N GLU A 222 -1.17 5.16 -9.79
CA GLU A 222 -0.76 6.56 -9.89
C GLU A 222 -0.35 7.12 -8.53
N ILE A 223 -1.08 6.79 -7.45
CA ILE A 223 -0.71 7.19 -6.08
C ILE A 223 0.63 6.58 -5.66
N ASN A 224 0.94 5.36 -6.10
CA ASN A 224 2.23 4.73 -5.82
C ASN A 224 3.40 5.38 -6.54
N LYS A 225 3.17 6.06 -7.67
CA LYS A 225 4.21 6.84 -8.38
C LYS A 225 4.49 8.19 -7.71
N ILE A 226 3.59 8.67 -6.85
CA ILE A 226 3.79 9.95 -6.15
C ILE A 226 4.89 9.79 -5.12
N ALA A 227 5.91 10.65 -5.24
CA ALA A 227 7.10 10.65 -4.39
C ALA A 227 7.79 9.26 -4.33
N ALA A 228 7.67 8.46 -5.39
CA ALA A 228 8.46 7.25 -5.54
C ALA A 228 9.94 7.63 -5.73
N ALA A 229 10.84 6.88 -5.08
CA ALA A 229 12.26 7.00 -5.38
C ALA A 229 12.48 6.67 -6.87
N ALA A 230 13.19 7.57 -7.56
CA ALA A 230 13.58 7.39 -8.95
C ALA A 230 14.62 6.27 -9.09
#